data_AF-A0A0B8Q3C8-F1
#
_entry.id   AF-A0A0B8Q3C8-F1
#
_cell.length_a   1.000
_cell.length_b   1.000
_cell.length_c   1.000
_cell.angle_alpha   90.00
_cell.angle_beta   90.00
_cell.angle_gamma   90.00
#
_symmetry.space_group_name_H-M   'P 1'
#
loop_
_entity.id
_entity.type
_entity.pdbx_description
1 polymer ?
#
loop_
_entity_poly.entity_id
_entity_poly.type
_entity_poly.pdbx_seq_one_letter_code
_entity_poly.pdbx_strand_id
1 'polypeptide(L)' 'MRIWVDADACPKVIRETLVRASERTNIECIFVANHPIPLPKRNCIRFMQVNQASILPMTR' A
#
# COMPACT_ATOMS: atom_id res chain seq x y z
N MET A 1 -12.65 -6.20 -9.31
CA MET A 1 -11.25 -6.62 -9.08
C MET A 1 -10.58 -5.59 -8.16
N ARG A 2 -9.67 -6.02 -7.28
CA ARG A 2 -8.92 -5.13 -6.38
C ARG A 2 -7.47 -5.57 -6.34
N ILE A 3 -6.54 -4.62 -6.35
CA ILE A 3 -5.10 -4.88 -6.34
C ILE A 3 -4.55 -4.52 -4.97
N TRP A 4 -3.81 -5.44 -4.37
CA TRP A 4 -3.11 -5.25 -3.11
C TRP A 4 -1.62 -5.03 -3.40
N VAL A 5 -1.04 -4.01 -2.78
CA VAL A 5 0.34 -3.59 -3.02
C VAL A 5 1.05 -3.52 -1.68
N ASP A 6 2.14 -4.28 -1.54
CA ASP A 6 3.09 -4.07 -0.45
C ASP A 6 3.88 -2.78 -0.75
N ALA A 7 3.57 -1.73 -0.01
CA ALA A 7 4.08 -0.39 -0.23
C ALA A 7 5.42 -0.13 0.48
N ASP A 8 5.83 -0.99 1.43
CA ASP A 8 7.13 -0.91 2.10
C ASP A 8 8.27 -1.31 1.14
N ALA A 9 8.02 -2.32 0.29
CA ALA A 9 8.98 -2.79 -0.70
C ALA A 9 8.98 -1.97 -2.00
N CYS A 10 7.98 -1.12 -2.23
CA CYS A 10 7.81 -0.40 -3.50
C CYS A 10 8.54 0.96 -3.53
N PRO A 11 9.37 1.25 -4.54
CA PRO A 11 9.88 2.59 -4.78
C PRO A 11 8.75 3.60 -5.05
N LYS A 12 9.00 4.89 -4.76
CA LYS A 12 8.02 5.98 -4.96
C LYS A 12 7.46 6.01 -6.39
N VAL A 13 8.31 5.85 -7.40
CA VAL A 13 7.92 5.88 -8.81
C VAL A 13 6.91 4.78 -9.15
N ILE A 14 7.08 3.58 -8.58
CA ILE A 14 6.16 2.46 -8.80
C ILE A 14 4.79 2.77 -8.19
N ARG A 15 4.76 3.32 -6.97
CA ARG A 15 3.50 3.74 -6.33
C ARG A 15 2.76 4.79 -7.16
N GLU A 16 3.47 5.79 -7.70
CA GLU A 16 2.86 6.79 -8.57
C GLU A 16 2.30 6.20 -9.87
N THR A 17 3.02 5.27 -10.49
CA THR A 17 2.55 4.56 -11.68
C THR A 17 1.28 3.75 -11.39
N LEU A 18 1.25 3.04 -10.26
CA LEU A 18 0.08 2.28 -9.83
C LEU A 18 -1.13 3.18 -9.55
N VAL A 19 -0.92 4.35 -8.95
CA VAL A 19 -1.98 5.36 -8.78
C VAL A 19 -2.54 5.80 -10.13
N ARG A 20 -1.68 6.19 -11.08
CA ARG A 20 -2.13 6.63 -12.42
C ARG A 20 -2.83 5.51 -13.18
N ALA A 21 -2.34 4.27 -13.06
CA ALA A 21 -2.98 3.11 -13.68
C ALA A 21 -4.36 2.85 -13.08
N SER A 22 -4.46 2.86 -11.75
CA SER A 22 -5.70 2.70 -10.99
C SER A 22 -6.76 3.73 -11.37
N GLU A 23 -6.37 5.01 -11.52
CA GLU A 23 -7.26 6.07 -12.00
C GLU A 23 -7.77 5.81 -13.42
N ARG A 24 -6.88 5.42 -14.35
CA ARG A 24 -7.24 5.15 -15.75
C ARG A 24 -8.17 3.97 -15.91
N THR A 25 -7.97 2.92 -15.11
CA THR A 25 -8.74 1.68 -15.20
C THR A 25 -9.92 1.63 -14.23
N ASN A 26 -10.06 2.63 -13.35
CA ASN A 26 -11.01 2.62 -12.23
C ASN A 26 -10.91 1.35 -11.36
N ILE A 27 -9.71 0.74 -11.29
CA ILE A 27 -9.47 -0.44 -10.46
C ILE A 27 -8.93 0.03 -9.13
N GLU A 28 -9.54 -0.44 -8.06
CA GLU A 28 -9.10 -0.09 -6.72
C GLU A 28 -7.74 -0.70 -6.38
N CYS A 29 -6.84 0.16 -5.90
CA CYS A 29 -5.54 -0.22 -5.37
C CYS A 29 -5.47 0.06 -3.87
N ILE A 30 -5.13 -0.97 -3.10
CA ILE A 30 -4.97 -0.92 -1.66
C ILE A 30 -3.48 -1.07 -1.35
N PHE A 31 -2.88 -0.01 -0.84
CA PHE A 31 -1.48 0.03 -0.43
C PHE A 31 -1.37 -0.35 1.04
N VAL A 32 -0.61 -1.40 1.33
CA VAL A 32 -0.36 -1.91 2.68
C VAL A 32 1.07 -1.62 3.05
N ALA A 33 1.30 -1.02 4.21
CA ALA A 33 2.64 -0.76 4.72
C ALA A 33 2.67 -0.71 6.24
N ASN A 34 3.84 -0.97 6.80
CA ASN A 34 4.10 -0.90 8.24
C ASN A 34 4.22 0.54 8.75
N HIS A 35 4.50 1.48 7.84
CA HIS A 35 4.64 2.90 8.16
C HIS A 35 3.75 3.76 7.24
N PRO A 36 3.37 4.99 7.66
CA PRO A 36 2.60 5.89 6.81
C PRO A 36 3.39 6.27 5.56
N ILE A 37 2.74 6.15 4.39
CA ILE A 37 3.33 6.48 3.10
C ILE A 37 2.51 7.59 2.44
N PRO A 38 3.14 8.60 1.82
CA PRO A 38 2.41 9.63 1.10
C PRO A 38 1.72 9.04 -0.14
N LEU A 39 0.39 9.05 -0.13
CA LEU A 39 -0.45 8.67 -1.26
C LEU A 39 -1.49 9.77 -1.53
N PRO A 40 -1.80 10.05 -2.79
CA PRO A 40 -2.83 11.04 -3.12
C PRO A 40 -4.22 10.53 -2.73
N LYS A 41 -5.08 11.44 -2.25
CA LYS A 41 -6.48 11.13 -1.96
C LYS A 41 -7.25 10.96 -3.28
N ARG A 42 -7.64 9.73 -3.60
CA ARG A 42 -8.41 9.36 -4.79
C ARG A 42 -9.42 8.28 -4.43
N ASN A 43 -10.55 8.24 -5.14
CA ASN A 43 -11.62 7.26 -4.86
C ASN A 43 -11.17 5.82 -5.06
N CYS A 44 -10.24 5.58 -5.99
CA CYS A 44 -9.70 4.26 -6.31
C CYS A 44 -8.45 3.89 -5.49
N ILE A 45 -7.98 4.75 -4.58
CA ILE A 45 -6.76 4.53 -3.80
C ILE A 45 -7.12 4.42 -2.33
N ARG A 46 -6.74 3.31 -1.70
CA ARG A 46 -6.84 3.11 -0.26
C ARG A 46 -5.47 2.83 0.35
N PHE A 47 -5.30 3.29 1.58
CA PHE A 47 -4.11 3.02 2.37
C PHE A 47 -4.51 2.25 3.63
N MET A 48 -3.77 1.19 3.94
CA MET A 48 -3.94 0.39 5.14
C MET A 48 -2.60 0.27 5.83
N GLN A 49 -2.45 0.97 6.96
CA GLN A 49 -1.29 0.77 7.82
C GLN A 49 -1.48 -0.52 8.62
N VAL A 50 -0.47 -1.38 8.62
CA VAL A 50 -0.41 -2.55 9.48
C VAL A 50 0.65 -2.32 10.54
N ASN A 51 0.44 -2.85 11.75
CA ASN A 51 1.52 -2.88 12.72
C ASN A 51 2.50 -3.97 12.30
N GLN A 52 3.79 -3.64 12.31
CA GLN A 52 4.82 -4.64 12.16
C GLN A 52 4.60 -5.69 13.25
N ALA A 53 4.44 -6.96 12.85
CA ALA A 53 4.31 -8.04 13.79
C ALA A 53 5.55 -8.01 14.69
N SER A 54 5.39 -7.56 15.93
CA SER A 54 6.35 -7.82 16.97
C SER A 54 6.39 -9.32 17.10
N ILE A 55 7.44 -9.93 16.54
CA ILE A 55 7.85 -11.27 16.90
C ILE A 55 8.16 -11.12 18.38
N LEU A 56 7.19 -11.42 19.25
CA LEU A 56 7.49 -11.65 20.66
C LEU A 56 8.63 -12.66 20.61
N PRO A 57 9.79 -12.36 21.23
CA PRO A 57 10.84 -13.34 21.27
C PRO A 57 10.22 -14.57 21.92
N MET A 58 10.09 -15.65 21.15
CA MET A 58 9.84 -16.99 21.64
C MET A 58 11.10 -17.39 22.40
N THR A 59 11.36 -16.72 23.51
CA THR A 59 12.32 -17.15 24.51
C THR A 59 11.55 -18.11 25.41
N ARG A 60 12.05 -19.34 25.42
CA ARG A 60 11.70 -20.47 26.28
C ARG A 60 11.23 -20.10 27.68
#